data_AF-I1JR72-F1
#
_entry.id   AF-I1JR72-F1
#
_cell.length_a   1.000
_cell.length_b   1.000
_cell.length_c   1.000
_cell.angle_alpha   90.00
_cell.angle_beta   90.00
_cell.angle_gamma   90.00
#
_symmetry.space_group_name_H-M   'P 1'
#
loop_
_entity.id
_entity.type
_entity.pdbx_description
1 polymer ?
#
loop_
_entity_poly.entity_id
_entity_poly.type
_entity_poly.pdbx_seq_one_letter_code
_entity_poly.pdbx_strand_id
1 'polypeptide(L)' 'MMDLNVNEKKKCCADCKTTKTPLWRGGPAGPKTLCNACGIRYRKRRACSRKREEQRWKMLGEEEQAAVCLMALSSGFVFA' A
#
# COMPACT_ATOMS: atom_id res chain seq x y z
N MET A 1 -24.57 21.90 0.86
CA MET A 1 -25.01 21.19 2.08
C MET A 1 -24.08 20.01 2.30
N MET A 2 -23.59 19.87 3.54
CA MET A 2 -22.87 18.73 4.17
C MET A 2 -21.62 18.20 3.43
N ASP A 3 -20.41 18.25 3.98
CA ASP A 3 -20.00 17.39 5.10
C ASP A 3 -19.00 18.04 6.06
N LEU A 4 -19.51 18.54 7.19
CA LEU A 4 -18.73 18.69 8.42
C LEU A 4 -18.50 17.29 9.01
N ASN A 5 -17.47 16.60 8.54
CA ASN A 5 -17.10 15.27 9.02
C ASN A 5 -16.53 15.32 10.46
N VAL A 6 -17.47 15.24 11.41
CA VAL A 6 -17.39 14.75 12.80
C VAL A 6 -16.12 13.95 13.09
N ASN A 7 -15.08 14.63 13.60
CA ASN A 7 -14.07 14.08 14.52
C ASN A 7 -13.14 15.22 14.99
N GLU A 8 -13.56 15.93 16.04
CA GLU A 8 -12.83 17.05 16.65
C GLU A 8 -11.65 16.57 17.52
N LYS A 9 -10.75 15.78 16.92
CA LYS A 9 -9.34 15.68 17.31
C LYS A 9 -8.58 16.08 16.06
N LYS A 10 -7.84 17.19 16.07
CA LYS A 10 -7.11 17.74 14.90
C LYS A 10 -6.40 16.62 14.11
N LYS A 11 -7.06 16.09 13.08
CA LYS A 11 -6.49 15.00 12.27
C LYS A 11 -5.41 15.61 11.40
N CYS A 12 -4.21 15.06 11.51
CA CYS A 12 -3.05 15.47 10.72
C CYS A 12 -2.59 14.29 9.85
N CYS A 13 -2.14 14.61 8.64
CA CYS A 13 -1.60 13.61 7.73
C CYS A 13 -0.32 12.98 8.33
N ALA A 14 -0.22 11.66 8.35
CA ALA A 14 0.97 10.98 8.89
C ALA A 14 2.27 11.30 8.12
N ASP A 15 2.18 11.58 6.81
CA ASP A 15 3.34 11.92 5.97
C ASP A 15 3.69 13.42 6.05
N CYS A 16 2.76 14.29 5.65
CA CYS A 16 3.03 15.72 5.49
C CYS A 16 2.49 16.60 6.62
N LYS A 17 1.83 16.01 7.62
CA LYS A 17 1.27 16.70 8.80
C LYS A 17 0.22 17.78 8.48
N THR A 18 -0.28 17.85 7.23
CA THR A 18 -1.37 18.77 6.89
C THR A 18 -2.62 18.42 7.69
N THR A 19 -3.25 19.45 8.25
CA THR A 19 -4.53 19.39 8.94
C THR A 19 -5.70 19.73 8.01
N LYS A 20 -5.41 20.27 6.82
CA LYS A 20 -6.41 20.61 5.81
C LYS A 20 -6.26 19.72 4.58
N THR A 21 -7.33 19.06 4.19
CA THR A 21 -7.38 18.25 2.97
C THR A 21 -8.84 18.09 2.53
N PRO A 22 -9.13 18.09 1.21
CA PRO A 22 -10.49 17.87 0.73
C PRO A 22 -11.01 16.46 1.00
N LEU A 23 -10.12 15.48 1.16
CA LEU A 23 -10.48 14.09 1.44
C LEU A 23 -9.38 13.38 2.22
N TRP A 24 -9.76 12.74 3.32
CA TRP A 24 -8.87 11.86 4.07
C TRP A 24 -8.86 10.44 3.47
N ARG A 25 -7.67 9.91 3.22
CA ARG A 25 -7.43 8.56 2.67
C ARG A 25 -6.78 7.65 3.72
N GLY A 26 -6.99 6.35 3.58
CA GLY A 26 -6.30 5.33 4.39
C GLY A 26 -4.81 5.24 4.08
N GLY A 27 -4.03 4.91 5.10
CA GLY A 27 -2.58 4.78 5.04
C GLY A 27 -2.09 3.56 5.84
N PRO A 28 -0.77 3.42 6.03
CA PRO A 28 -0.19 2.29 6.76
C PRO A 28 -0.60 2.27 8.24
N ALA A 29 -0.86 3.45 8.83
CA ALA A 29 -1.27 3.60 10.22
C ALA A 29 -2.79 3.41 10.45
N GLY A 30 -3.56 3.04 9.41
CA GLY A 30 -5.00 2.79 9.51
C GLY A 30 -5.87 3.72 8.65
N PRO A 31 -7.20 3.70 8.86
CA PRO A 31 -8.15 4.45 8.05
C PRO A 31 -8.03 5.97 8.26
N LYS A 32 -8.18 6.75 7.18
CA LYS A 32 -8.20 8.23 7.20
C LYS A 32 -6.95 8.88 7.84
N THR A 33 -5.77 8.27 7.70
CA THR A 33 -4.49 8.76 8.26
C THR A 33 -3.67 9.64 7.30
N LEU A 34 -4.01 9.65 6.01
CA LEU A 34 -3.31 10.42 4.99
C LEU A 34 -4.23 11.46 4.37
N CYS A 35 -3.65 12.60 4.00
CA CYS A 35 -4.35 13.56 3.16
C CYS A 35 -4.53 13.02 1.74
N ASN A 36 -5.34 13.70 0.92
CA ASN A 36 -5.61 13.28 -0.46
C ASN A 36 -4.31 13.08 -1.26
N ALA A 37 -3.38 14.05 -1.23
CA ALA A 37 -2.13 13.98 -1.97
C ALA A 37 -1.23 12.80 -1.51
N CYS A 38 -1.03 12.65 -0.20
CA CYS A 38 -0.21 11.58 0.36
C CYS A 38 -0.85 10.21 0.14
N GLY A 39 -2.17 10.09 0.27
CA GLY A 39 -2.87 8.84 0.02
C GLY A 39 -2.77 8.38 -1.44
N ILE A 40 -2.82 9.30 -2.41
CA ILE A 40 -2.58 8.97 -3.82
C ILE A 40 -1.12 8.53 -4.04
N ARG A 41 -0.14 9.26 -3.48
CA ARG A 41 1.29 8.88 -3.57
C ARG A 41 1.55 7.51 -2.95
N TYR A 42 0.98 7.24 -1.78
CA TYR A 42 1.12 5.97 -1.09
C TYR A 42 0.56 4.81 -1.92
N ARG A 43 -0.65 4.97 -2.49
CA ARG A 43 -1.25 3.95 -3.35
C ARG A 43 -0.41 3.72 -4.61
N LYS A 44 0.12 4.78 -5.23
CA LYS A 44 1.02 4.67 -6.38
C LYS A 44 2.32 3.97 -6.04
N ARG A 45 2.93 4.24 -4.87
CA ARG A 45 4.12 3.54 -4.38
C ARG A 45 3.86 2.05 -4.21
N ARG A 46 2.79 1.65 -3.49
CA ARG A 46 2.43 0.22 -3.33
C ARG A 46 2.14 -0.46 -4.68
N ALA A 47 1.44 0.22 -5.58
CA ALA A 47 1.17 -0.31 -6.91
C ALA A 47 2.47 -0.50 -7.73
N CYS A 48 3.41 0.45 -7.66
CA CYS A 48 4.70 0.34 -8.33
C CYS A 48 5.56 -0.80 -7.77
N SER A 49 5.60 -0.97 -6.44
CA SER A 49 6.29 -2.09 -5.80
C SER A 49 5.77 -3.44 -6.29
N ARG A 50 4.44 -3.61 -6.32
CA ARG A 50 3.82 -4.85 -6.84
C ARG A 50 4.14 -5.09 -8.31
N LYS A 51 4.07 -4.05 -9.15
CA LYS A 51 4.43 -4.18 -10.57
C LYS A 51 5.90 -4.55 -10.78
N ARG A 52 6.80 -3.99 -9.98
CA ARG A 52 8.24 -4.30 -10.06
C ARG A 52 8.52 -5.74 -9.63
N GLU A 53 7.84 -6.22 -8.60
CA GLU A 53 7.92 -7.61 -8.18
C GLU A 53 7.38 -8.57 -9.24
N GLU A 54 6.24 -8.24 -9.84
CA GLU A 54 5.68 -9.02 -10.96
C GLU A 54 6.60 -9.03 -12.18
N GLN A 55 7.21 -7.89 -12.53
CA GLN A 55 8.21 -7.83 -13.60
C GLN A 55 9.45 -8.66 -13.28
N ARG A 56 9.90 -8.67 -12.03
CA ARG A 56 11.00 -9.52 -11.58
C ARG A 56 10.63 -10.99 -11.75
N TRP A 57 9.42 -11.39 -11.36
CA TRP A 57 8.91 -12.75 -11.58
C TRP A 57 8.91 -13.15 -13.07
N LYS A 58 8.50 -12.24 -13.96
CA LYS A 58 8.50 -12.48 -15.41
C LYS A 58 9.90 -12.60 -16.02
N MET A 59 10.90 -12.01 -15.39
CA MET A 59 12.30 -12.09 -15.83
C MET A 59 13.04 -13.30 -15.24
N LEU A 60 12.52 -13.93 -14.20
CA LEU A 60 13.08 -15.16 -13.64
C LEU A 60 12.84 -16.31 -14.62
N GLY A 61 13.89 -17.10 -14.89
CA GLY A 61 13.78 -18.31 -15.71
C GLY A 61 12.89 -19.37 -15.05
N GLU A 62 12.44 -20.37 -15.82
CA GLU A 62 11.59 -21.45 -15.29
C GLU A 62 12.23 -22.18 -14.10
N GLU A 63 13.55 -22.42 -14.15
CA GLU A 63 14.28 -23.06 -13.05
C GLU A 63 14.32 -22.19 -11.79
N GLU A 64 14.48 -20.88 -11.96
CA GLU A 64 14.49 -19.95 -10.83
C GLU A 64 13.09 -19.81 -10.23
N GLN A 65 12.04 -19.81 -11.06
CA GLN A 65 10.65 -19.84 -10.59
C GLN A 65 10.36 -21.14 -9.82
N ALA A 66 10.82 -22.29 -10.33
CA ALA A 66 10.71 -23.57 -9.64
C ALA A 66 11.45 -23.56 -8.29
N ALA A 67 12.66 -22.99 -8.23
CA ALA A 67 13.41 -22.82 -6.99
C ALA A 67 12.65 -21.91 -5.99
N VAL A 68 12.08 -20.79 -6.42
CA VAL A 68 11.30 -19.91 -5.53
C VAL A 68 10.05 -20.63 -5.00
N CYS A 69 9.33 -21.36 -5.86
CA CYS A 69 8.21 -22.20 -5.44
C CYS A 69 8.64 -23.26 -4.43
N LEU A 70 9.76 -23.96 -4.68
CA LEU A 70 10.31 -24.96 -3.76
C LEU A 70 10.64 -24.34 -2.39
N MET A 71 11.24 -23.14 -2.38
CA MET A 71 11.56 -22.41 -1.15
C MET A 71 10.30 -21.96 -0.38
N ALA A 72 9.22 -21.60 -1.08
CA ALA A 72 7.94 -21.26 -0.44
C ALA A 72 7.25 -22.50 0.18
N LEU A 73 7.31 -23.64 -0.52
CA LEU A 73 6.77 -24.91 -0.03
C LEU A 73 7.53 -25.41 1.20
N SER A 74 8.86 -25.30 1.20
CA SER A 74 9.69 -25.70 2.36
C SER A 74 9.52 -24.77 3.56
N SER A 75 9.12 -23.51 3.34
CA SER A 75 8.83 -22.55 4.41
C SER A 75 7.37 -22.59 4.91
N GLY A 76 6.56 -23.55 4.44
CA GLY A 76 5.20 -23.79 4.94
C GLY A 76 4.12 -22.91 4.32
N PHE A 77 4.37 -22.25 3.18
CA PHE A 77 3.35 -21.50 2.45
C PHE A 77 2.70 -22.41 1.39
N VAL A 78 1.47 -22.86 1.65
CA VAL A 78 0.65 -23.53 0.63
C VAL A 78 0.03 -22.44 -0.25
N PHE A 79 0.41 -22.38 -1.52
CA PHE A 79 -0.33 -21.60 -2.52
C PHE A 79 -1.66 -22.34 -2.78
N ALA A 80 -2.75 -21.84 -2.21
CA ALA A 80 -4.12 -22.31 -2.46
C ALA A 80 -4.89 -21.27 -3.28
#